data_AF-A0A7W9F8T3-F1
#
_entry.id   AF-A0A7W9F8T3-F1
#
_cell.length_a   1.000
_cell.length_b   1.000
_cell.length_c   1.000
_cell.angle_alpha   90.00
_cell.angle_beta   90.00
_cell.angle_gamma   90.00
#
_symmetry.space_group_name_H-M   'P 1'
#
loop_
_entity.id
_entity.type
_entity.pdbx_description
1 polymer ?
#
loop_
_entity_poly.entity_id
_entity_poly.type
_entity_poly.pdbx_seq_one_letter_code
_entity_poly.pdbx_strand_id
1 'polypeptide(L)'
;MTADMADLRTRFLDRCVGDLARIDRLVARGAWDADELRRLVHSLAGAGAVFGFPAISEAAGDCDDAFAQDRTPDPALIETLAQAIRDALARRQG
;
A
#
# COMPACT_ATOMS: atom_id res chain seq x y z
N MET A 1 6.59 4.98 27.20
CA MET A 1 6.81 5.98 26.14
C MET A 1 5.80 5.70 25.05
N THR A 2 4.72 6.48 24.97
CA THR A 2 3.75 6.40 23.87
C THR A 2 4.41 6.99 22.64
N ALA A 3 4.49 6.24 21.53
CA ALA A 3 4.89 6.83 20.26
C ALA A 3 3.87 7.91 19.90
N ASP A 4 4.35 9.11 19.58
CA ASP A 4 3.47 10.15 19.04
C ASP A 4 3.06 9.75 17.61
N MET A 5 1.88 10.21 17.18
CA MET A 5 1.32 9.93 15.86
C MET A 5 2.25 10.37 14.74
N ALA A 6 3.05 11.43 14.94
CA ALA A 6 4.06 11.87 13.98
C ALA A 6 5.18 10.83 13.76
N ASP A 7 5.63 10.14 14.82
CA ASP A 7 6.62 9.06 14.72
C ASP A 7 6.03 7.85 13.99
N LEU A 8 4.79 7.48 14.33
CA LEU A 8 4.08 6.39 13.66
C LEU A 8 3.87 6.65 12.16
N ARG A 9 3.53 7.89 11.79
CA ARG A 9 3.44 8.32 10.38
C ARG A 9 4.76 8.18 9.64
N THR A 10 5.85 8.60 10.28
CA THR A 10 7.19 8.51 9.69
C THR A 10 7.59 7.06 9.44
N ARG A 11 7.40 6.19 10.44
CA ARG A 11 7.68 4.74 10.33
C ARG A 11 6.83 4.06 9.27
N PHE A 12 5.56 4.45 9.14
CA PHE A 12 4.69 3.94 8.09
C PHE A 12 5.21 4.31 6.69
N LEU A 13 5.63 5.57 6.50
CA LEU A 13 6.22 6.00 5.23
C LEU A 13 7.56 5.32 4.94
N ASP A 14 8.42 5.13 5.95
CA ASP A 14 9.67 4.36 5.79
C ASP A 14 9.40 2.94 5.32
N ARG A 15 8.38 2.29 5.89
CA ARG A 15 7.93 0.97 5.46
C ARG A 15 7.40 0.99 4.02
N CYS A 16 6.62 2.01 3.66
CA CYS A 16 6.01 2.14 2.33
C CYS A 16 7.05 2.17 1.20
N VAL A 17 8.28 2.64 1.44
CA VAL A 17 9.38 2.57 0.47
C VAL A 17 9.66 1.12 0.07
N GLY A 18 9.75 0.22 1.05
CA GLY A 18 9.98 -1.20 0.81
C GLY A 18 8.78 -1.91 0.20
N ASP A 19 7.57 -1.53 0.63
CA ASP A 19 6.33 -2.12 0.10
C ASP A 19 6.11 -1.74 -1.37
N LEU A 20 6.38 -0.48 -1.75
CA LEU A 20 6.31 -0.03 -3.15
C LEU A 20 7.28 -0.81 -4.04
N ALA A 21 8.54 -0.97 -3.62
CA ALA A 21 9.53 -1.72 -4.39
C ALA A 21 9.14 -3.19 -4.59
N ARG A 22 8.47 -3.81 -3.60
CA ARG A 22 7.92 -5.17 -3.72
C ARG A 22 6.76 -5.21 -4.71
N ILE A 23 5.81 -4.27 -4.60
CA ILE A 23 4.67 -4.15 -5.53
C ILE A 23 5.17 -4.00 -6.97
N ASP A 24 6.08 -3.05 -7.22
CA ASP A 24 6.65 -2.83 -8.56
C ASP A 24 7.33 -4.10 -9.11
N ARG A 25 8.06 -4.85 -8.27
CA ARG A 25 8.67 -6.12 -8.65
C ARG A 25 7.64 -7.22 -8.98
N LEU A 26 6.58 -7.32 -8.18
CA LEU A 26 5.48 -8.26 -8.36
C LEU A 26 4.73 -8.00 -9.68
N VAL A 27 4.46 -6.72 -9.95
CA VAL A 27 3.83 -6.24 -11.18
C VAL A 27 4.70 -6.54 -12.39
N ALA A 28 5.99 -6.19 -12.34
CA ALA A 28 6.92 -6.39 -13.45
C ALA A 28 7.09 -7.87 -13.85
N ARG A 29 6.96 -8.80 -12.89
CA ARG A 29 7.02 -10.25 -13.15
C ARG A 29 5.68 -10.88 -13.52
N GLY A 30 4.60 -10.08 -13.56
CA GLY A 30 3.24 -10.57 -13.85
C GLY A 30 2.63 -11.45 -12.75
N ALA A 31 3.14 -11.37 -11.50
CA ALA A 31 2.66 -12.18 -10.39
C ALA A 31 1.56 -11.45 -9.59
N TRP A 32 0.47 -11.16 -10.29
CA TRP A 32 -0.67 -10.38 -9.80
C TRP A 32 -1.52 -11.12 -8.74
N ASP A 33 -1.39 -12.44 -8.67
CA ASP A 33 -2.11 -13.34 -7.78
C ASP A 33 -1.24 -13.85 -6.60
N ALA A 34 0.00 -13.38 -6.48
CA ALA A 34 0.90 -13.85 -5.45
C ALA A 34 0.38 -13.51 -4.04
N ASP A 35 0.46 -14.48 -3.12
CA ASP A 35 0.14 -14.29 -1.70
C ASP A 35 0.87 -13.10 -1.07
N GLU A 36 2.09 -12.82 -1.56
CA GLU A 36 2.88 -11.66 -1.16
C GLU A 36 2.16 -10.34 -1.47
N LEU A 37 1.57 -10.20 -2.66
CA LEU A 37 0.82 -9.01 -3.05
C LEU A 37 -0.44 -8.85 -2.21
N ARG A 38 -1.19 -9.93 -2.01
CA ARG A 38 -2.39 -9.96 -1.14
C ARG A 38 -2.08 -9.48 0.28
N ARG A 39 -0.97 -9.95 0.87
CA ARG A 39 -0.56 -9.53 2.22
C ARG A 39 -0.13 -8.06 2.30
N LEU A 40 0.59 -7.58 1.29
CA LEU A 40 1.00 -6.18 1.21
C LEU A 40 -0.23 -5.26 1.15
N VAL A 41 -1.14 -5.57 0.24
CA VAL A 41 -2.41 -4.86 0.02
C VAL A 41 -3.26 -4.84 1.30
N HIS A 42 -3.54 -6.01 1.89
CA HIS A 42 -4.31 -6.10 3.13
C HIS A 42 -3.70 -5.27 4.26
N SER A 43 -2.37 -5.31 4.40
CA SER A 43 -1.69 -4.55 5.44
C SER A 43 -1.76 -3.04 5.19
N LEU A 44 -1.64 -2.58 3.94
CA LEU A 44 -1.74 -1.16 3.58
C LEU A 44 -3.16 -0.63 3.76
N ALA A 45 -4.19 -1.44 3.43
CA ALA A 45 -5.59 -1.10 3.64
C ALA A 45 -5.88 -0.79 5.11
N GLY A 46 -5.43 -1.66 6.03
CA GLY A 46 -5.61 -1.44 7.47
C GLY A 46 -4.72 -0.34 8.05
N ALA A 47 -3.44 -0.30 7.68
CA ALA A 47 -2.48 0.63 8.28
C ALA A 47 -2.64 2.07 7.78
N GLY A 48 -3.01 2.27 6.52
CA GLY A 48 -3.13 3.60 5.91
C GLY A 48 -4.07 4.51 6.69
N ALA A 49 -5.29 4.06 7.00
CA ALA A 49 -6.27 4.86 7.75
C ALA A 49 -5.78 5.16 9.18
N VAL A 50 -5.24 4.16 9.87
CA VAL A 50 -4.73 4.30 11.25
C VAL A 50 -3.64 5.35 11.34
N PHE A 51 -2.73 5.39 10.35
CA PHE A 51 -1.62 6.34 10.33
C PHE A 51 -1.95 7.64 9.57
N GLY A 52 -3.18 7.86 9.13
CA GLY A 52 -3.60 9.13 8.51
C GLY A 52 -3.22 9.29 7.03
N PHE A 53 -3.14 8.17 6.29
CA PHE A 53 -2.95 8.10 4.84
C PHE A 53 -4.18 7.46 4.17
N PRO A 54 -5.34 8.16 4.17
CA PRO A 54 -6.60 7.61 3.66
C PRO A 54 -6.52 7.20 2.19
N ALA A 55 -5.81 7.96 1.34
CA ALA A 55 -5.66 7.61 -0.08
C ALA A 55 -4.93 6.27 -0.30
N ILE A 56 -3.94 5.93 0.54
CA ILE A 56 -3.27 4.62 0.48
C ILE A 56 -4.23 3.53 0.97
N SER A 57 -4.97 3.80 2.04
CA SER A 57 -5.94 2.86 2.62
C SER A 57 -7.06 2.52 1.64
N GLU A 58 -7.63 3.52 0.98
CA GLU A 58 -8.71 3.39 0.00
C GLU A 58 -8.25 2.59 -1.23
N ALA A 59 -7.15 3.00 -1.87
CA ALA A 59 -6.60 2.29 -3.03
C ALA A 59 -6.18 0.85 -2.70
N ALA A 60 -5.66 0.61 -1.50
CA ALA A 60 -5.37 -0.74 -1.03
C ALA A 60 -6.65 -1.52 -0.72
N GLY A 61 -7.68 -0.88 -0.18
CA GLY A 61 -8.99 -1.49 0.06
C GLY A 61 -9.63 -2.02 -1.22
N ASP A 62 -9.61 -1.24 -2.30
CA ASP A 62 -10.14 -1.67 -3.60
C ASP A 62 -9.42 -2.92 -4.13
N CYS A 63 -8.11 -3.01 -3.91
CA CYS A 63 -7.32 -4.20 -4.25
C CYS A 63 -7.64 -5.38 -3.30
N ASP A 64 -7.77 -5.13 -1.99
CA ASP A 64 -8.05 -6.14 -0.98
C ASP A 64 -9.43 -6.77 -1.18
N ASP A 65 -10.42 -5.98 -1.59
CA ASP A 65 -11.77 -6.43 -1.91
C ASP A 65 -11.80 -7.43 -3.07
N ALA A 66 -10.97 -7.22 -4.10
CA ALA A 66 -10.82 -8.18 -5.19
C ALA A 66 -10.21 -9.50 -4.68
N PHE A 67 -9.13 -9.41 -3.89
CA PHE A 67 -8.51 -10.60 -3.29
C PHE A 67 -9.41 -11.34 -2.30
N ALA A 68 -10.23 -10.63 -1.53
CA ALA A 68 -11.20 -11.20 -0.59
C ALA A 68 -12.30 -12.01 -1.30
N GLN A 69 -12.53 -11.72 -2.59
CA GLN A 69 -13.44 -12.46 -3.47
C GLN A 69 -12.71 -13.53 -4.30
N ASP A 70 -11.46 -13.85 -3.95
CA ASP A 70 -10.57 -14.77 -4.68
C ASP A 70 -10.40 -14.40 -6.16
N ARG A 71 -10.40 -13.09 -6.45
CA ARG A 71 -10.12 -12.51 -7.77
C ARG A 71 -8.79 -11.78 -7.76
N THR A 72 -8.13 -11.76 -8.91
CA THR A 72 -6.99 -10.88 -9.15
C THR A 72 -7.49 -9.44 -9.32
N PRO A 73 -6.94 -8.44 -8.62
CA PRO A 73 -7.26 -7.04 -8.84
C PRO A 73 -6.93 -6.61 -10.28
N ASP A 74 -7.70 -5.64 -10.79
CA ASP A 74 -7.35 -4.99 -12.07
C ASP A 74 -5.97 -4.32 -11.95
N PRO A 75 -5.06 -4.50 -12.92
CA PRO A 75 -3.78 -3.78 -12.95
C PRO A 75 -3.88 -2.27 -12.70
N ALA A 76 -4.98 -1.62 -13.12
CA ALA A 76 -5.22 -0.20 -12.87
C ALA A 76 -5.40 0.13 -11.38
N LEU A 77 -5.99 -0.78 -10.59
CA LEU A 77 -6.14 -0.61 -9.14
C LEU A 77 -4.77 -0.72 -8.44
N ILE A 78 -3.94 -1.66 -8.87
CA ILE A 78 -2.57 -1.82 -8.34
C ILE A 78 -1.72 -0.60 -8.68
N GLU A 79 -1.84 -0.05 -9.89
CA GLU A 79 -1.14 1.19 -10.25
C GLU A 79 -1.65 2.38 -9.44
N THR A 80 -2.95 2.46 -9.17
CA THR A 80 -3.54 3.50 -8.31
C THR A 80 -2.97 3.42 -6.89
N LEU A 81 -2.84 2.21 -6.33
CA LEU A 81 -2.19 1.99 -5.05
C LEU A 81 -0.72 2.41 -5.07
N ALA A 82 0.03 1.98 -6.08
CA ALA A 82 1.44 2.34 -6.23
C ALA A 82 1.63 3.87 -6.32
N GLN A 83 0.76 4.55 -7.08
CA GLN A 83 0.79 6.01 -7.21
C GLN A 83 0.44 6.72 -5.89
N ALA A 84 -0.56 6.24 -5.15
CA ALA A 84 -0.90 6.80 -3.83
C ALA A 84 0.28 6.72 -2.85
N ILE A 85 1.05 5.62 -2.90
CA ILE A 85 2.28 5.48 -2.10
C ILE A 85 3.35 6.49 -2.57
N ARG A 86 3.59 6.59 -3.89
CA ARG A 86 4.56 7.56 -4.44
C ARG A 86 4.24 9.00 -4.05
N ASP A 87 2.97 9.40 -4.13
CA ASP A 87 2.52 10.73 -3.75
C ASP A 87 2.75 11.02 -2.27
N ALA A 88 2.46 10.05 -1.39
CA ALA A 88 2.69 10.20 0.05
C ALA A 88 4.19 10.31 0.37
N LEU A 89 5.04 9.55 -0.33
CA LEU A 89 6.49 9.62 -0.19
C LEU A 89 7.06 10.94 -0.72
N ALA A 90 6.53 11.47 -1.82
CA ALA A 90 6.96 12.76 -2.36
C ALA A 90 6.65 13.91 -1.39
N ARG A 91 5.46 13.90 -0.78
CA ARG A 91 5.03 14.91 0.23
C ARG A 91 5.85 14.88 1.52
N ARG A 92 6.61 13.81 1.78
CA ARG A 92 7.53 13.73 2.93
C ARG A 92 8.80 14.54 2.69
N GLN A 93 9.21 14.69 1.43
CA GLN A 93 10.51 15.28 1.06
C GLN A 93 10.45 16.79 0.81
N GLY A 94 9.25 17.37 0.70
CA GLY A 94 9.01 18.80 0.55
C GLY A 94 8.48 19.41 1.83
#